data_AF-A0A174AXP4-F1
#
_entry.id   AF-A0A174AXP4-F1
#
_cell.length_a   1.000
_cell.length_b   1.000
_cell.length_c   1.000
_cell.angle_alpha   90.00
_cell.angle_beta   90.00
_cell.angle_gamma   90.00
#
_symmetry.space_group_name_H-M   'P 1'
#
loop_
_entity.id
_entity.type
_entity.pdbx_description
1 polymer ?
#
loop_
_entity_poly.entity_id
_entity_poly.type
_entity_poly.pdbx_seq_one_letter_code
_entity_poly.pdbx_strand_id
1 'polypeptide(L)'
;MNEEYIDTVKHLIEQKDADKVKELLIDLHPADIAELCNDLNAEGARFIYRLLDNETAADVLVEMDEDARKELLEMLPSETIAKRFVDYMDTDDAVDLMRELDEDKQEEVLSHIEDIEQAGDIVDLLKYDENTAGGLMGTEMVLVNENWSMPECLKEMRQQAEELDEIYYVYVIDDDERLRGIFPLKKMITSPSVSKVKHVMQKDPISVHVDTPIDEVVQAIEKYDLVAIPVIDSIGRLVGQITVDDVMDEVREQSERDYQLASGLSQDVETDDNVLKQTTARLPWLLIGMLGGIGNSMILGNFDSTFAAHPEMALYIPLIGGTGGNVGTQSSAIIVQGLANSSLDAKNTFKQVTKEAVVALINATIISLLVYTYNFIRFGATATVTYSVSISLFAVVMFASIFGTLVPMTLEKLKIDPAIATGPFIAITNDIIGMMLYMGITVLLS
;
A
#
# COMPACT_ATOMS: atom_id res chain seq x y z
N MET A 1 1.67 -18.82 -14.50
CA MET A 1 1.56 -20.12 -15.21
C MET A 1 1.66 -19.96 -16.73
N ASN A 2 1.91 -21.05 -17.49
CA ASN A 2 1.94 -21.00 -18.97
C ASN A 2 0.51 -21.05 -19.54
N GLU A 3 0.17 -20.18 -20.51
CA GLU A 3 -1.18 -20.10 -21.12
C GLU A 3 -1.69 -21.47 -21.62
N GLU A 4 -0.80 -22.30 -22.19
CA GLU A 4 -1.14 -23.64 -22.70
C GLU A 4 -1.65 -24.59 -21.58
N TYR A 5 -1.16 -24.40 -20.35
CA TYR A 5 -1.60 -25.17 -19.20
C TYR A 5 -2.99 -24.73 -18.74
N ILE A 6 -3.22 -23.42 -18.63
CA ILE A 6 -4.52 -22.84 -18.25
C ILE A 6 -5.61 -23.26 -19.24
N ASP A 7 -5.32 -23.19 -20.54
CA ASP A 7 -6.23 -23.65 -21.59
C ASP A 7 -6.54 -25.15 -21.49
N THR A 8 -5.55 -25.96 -21.11
CA THR A 8 -5.74 -27.40 -20.89
C THR A 8 -6.68 -27.64 -19.70
N VAL A 9 -6.49 -26.92 -18.60
CA VAL A 9 -7.38 -27.04 -17.44
C VAL A 9 -8.78 -26.54 -17.76
N LYS A 10 -8.93 -25.39 -18.44
CA LYS A 10 -10.21 -24.88 -18.95
C LYS A 10 -10.95 -25.94 -19.76
N HIS A 11 -10.27 -26.61 -20.69
CA HIS A 11 -10.89 -27.64 -21.51
C HIS A 11 -11.33 -28.88 -20.70
N LEU A 12 -10.55 -29.28 -19.70
CA LEU A 12 -10.90 -30.39 -18.82
C LEU A 12 -12.09 -30.07 -17.91
N ILE A 13 -12.19 -28.82 -17.43
CA ILE A 13 -13.34 -28.31 -16.67
C ILE A 13 -14.60 -28.30 -17.54
N GLU A 14 -14.52 -27.83 -18.78
CA GLU A 14 -15.64 -27.88 -19.75
C GLU A 14 -16.13 -29.31 -20.00
N GLN A 15 -15.20 -30.27 -20.05
CA GLN A 15 -15.51 -31.69 -20.20
C GLN A 15 -16.00 -32.35 -18.89
N LYS A 16 -15.96 -31.63 -17.77
CA LYS A 16 -16.26 -32.12 -16.41
C LYS A 16 -15.44 -33.35 -16.00
N ASP A 17 -14.19 -33.42 -16.47
CA ASP A 17 -13.27 -34.53 -16.17
C ASP A 17 -12.57 -34.29 -14.83
N ALA A 18 -13.32 -34.43 -13.73
CA ALA A 18 -12.89 -34.12 -12.38
C ALA A 18 -11.62 -34.88 -11.95
N ASP A 19 -11.46 -36.14 -12.40
CA ASP A 19 -10.32 -36.97 -12.02
C ASP A 19 -9.01 -36.43 -12.60
N LYS A 20 -9.03 -36.02 -13.88
CA LYS A 20 -7.83 -35.44 -14.52
C LYS A 20 -7.52 -34.05 -14.01
N VAL A 21 -8.53 -33.23 -13.73
CA VAL A 21 -8.31 -31.91 -13.13
C VAL A 21 -7.67 -32.10 -11.75
N LYS A 22 -8.19 -33.01 -10.93
CA LYS A 22 -7.60 -33.31 -9.63
C LYS A 22 -6.16 -33.82 -9.74
N GLU A 23 -5.85 -34.70 -10.69
CA GLU A 23 -4.47 -35.18 -10.93
C GLU A 23 -3.49 -34.05 -11.28
N LEU A 24 -3.96 -33.04 -12.01
CA LEU A 24 -3.16 -31.87 -12.36
C LEU A 24 -2.93 -30.92 -11.18
N LEU A 25 -3.90 -30.82 -10.26
CA LEU A 25 -3.86 -29.90 -9.13
C LEU A 25 -3.06 -30.43 -7.92
N ILE A 26 -2.94 -31.76 -7.76
CA ILE A 26 -2.34 -32.38 -6.56
C ILE A 26 -0.90 -31.92 -6.27
N ASP A 27 -0.11 -31.65 -7.30
CA ASP A 27 1.31 -31.28 -7.16
C ASP A 27 1.54 -29.76 -7.22
N LEU A 28 0.47 -28.95 -7.30
CA LEU A 28 0.57 -27.49 -7.36
C LEU A 28 0.53 -26.86 -5.96
N HIS A 29 1.22 -25.73 -5.82
CA HIS A 29 1.11 -24.90 -4.63
C HIS A 29 -0.24 -24.17 -4.60
N PRO A 30 -0.85 -23.86 -3.43
CA PRO A 30 -2.06 -23.05 -3.35
C PRO A 30 -2.03 -21.78 -4.21
N ALA A 31 -0.96 -20.99 -4.12
CA ALA A 31 -0.74 -19.81 -4.96
C ALA A 31 -0.80 -20.08 -6.49
N ASP A 32 -0.31 -21.22 -6.97
CA ASP A 32 -0.41 -21.58 -8.40
C ASP A 32 -1.87 -21.93 -8.78
N ILE A 33 -2.61 -22.54 -7.86
CA ILE A 33 -4.02 -22.86 -8.06
C ILE A 33 -4.88 -21.58 -7.99
N ALA A 34 -4.50 -20.61 -7.17
CA ALA A 34 -5.13 -19.30 -7.09
C ALA A 34 -4.96 -18.53 -8.40
N GLU A 35 -3.73 -18.48 -8.96
CA GLU A 35 -3.48 -17.87 -10.29
C GLU A 35 -4.39 -18.49 -11.36
N LEU A 36 -4.55 -19.81 -11.35
CA LEU A 36 -5.48 -20.51 -12.24
C LEU A 36 -6.94 -20.12 -11.99
N CYS A 37 -7.35 -19.93 -10.74
CA CYS A 37 -8.71 -19.52 -10.38
C CYS A 37 -9.02 -18.08 -10.82
N ASN A 38 -8.05 -17.17 -10.73
CA ASN A 38 -8.17 -15.77 -11.16
C ASN A 38 -8.42 -15.68 -12.68
N ASP A 39 -7.76 -16.56 -13.46
CA ASP A 39 -7.94 -16.66 -14.92
C ASP A 39 -9.22 -17.40 -15.36
N LEU A 40 -9.91 -18.05 -14.42
CA LEU A 40 -11.15 -18.78 -14.65
C LEU A 40 -12.36 -17.91 -14.33
N ASN A 41 -13.52 -18.24 -14.88
CA ASN A 41 -14.75 -17.66 -14.37
C ASN A 41 -15.11 -18.27 -13.01
N ALA A 42 -15.95 -17.60 -12.23
CA ALA A 42 -16.35 -18.07 -10.92
C ALA A 42 -16.98 -19.49 -10.89
N GLU A 43 -17.63 -19.94 -11.98
CA GLU A 43 -18.07 -21.33 -12.10
C GLU A 43 -16.91 -22.33 -12.20
N GLY A 44 -15.85 -21.97 -12.92
CA GLY A 44 -14.61 -22.74 -13.05
C GLY A 44 -13.85 -22.79 -11.73
N ALA A 45 -13.68 -21.64 -11.06
CA ALA A 45 -13.12 -21.58 -9.71
C ALA A 45 -13.91 -22.48 -8.75
N ARG A 46 -15.25 -22.34 -8.71
CA ARG A 46 -16.12 -23.20 -7.90
C ARG A 46 -15.97 -24.70 -8.21
N PHE A 47 -15.69 -25.06 -9.46
CA PHE A 47 -15.42 -26.44 -9.83
C PHE A 47 -14.10 -26.94 -9.23
N ILE A 48 -13.03 -26.16 -9.35
CA ILE A 48 -11.72 -26.45 -8.75
C ILE A 48 -11.83 -26.62 -7.24
N TYR A 49 -12.44 -25.64 -6.56
CA TYR A 49 -12.59 -25.66 -5.12
C TYR A 49 -13.28 -26.92 -4.62
N ARG A 50 -14.22 -27.52 -5.36
CA ARG A 50 -14.89 -28.77 -4.97
C ARG A 50 -14.01 -30.02 -5.03
N LEU A 51 -12.86 -29.93 -5.70
CA LEU A 51 -11.93 -31.05 -5.86
C LEU A 51 -10.81 -31.07 -4.80
N LEU A 52 -10.52 -29.89 -4.23
CA LEU A 52 -9.55 -29.69 -3.16
C LEU A 52 -10.10 -30.15 -1.79
N ASP A 53 -9.20 -30.57 -0.91
CA ASP A 53 -9.49 -30.67 0.53
C ASP A 53 -9.67 -29.27 1.15
N ASN A 54 -10.08 -29.21 2.42
CA ASN A 54 -10.48 -27.96 3.04
C ASN A 54 -9.30 -27.04 3.34
N GLU A 55 -8.19 -27.58 3.85
CA GLU A 55 -6.92 -26.85 4.10
C GLU A 55 -6.44 -26.20 2.80
N THR A 56 -6.21 -26.99 1.75
CA THR A 56 -5.75 -26.44 0.46
C THR A 56 -6.78 -25.45 -0.14
N ALA A 57 -8.08 -25.67 0.08
CA ALA A 57 -9.10 -24.75 -0.41
C ALA A 57 -9.10 -23.40 0.34
N ALA A 58 -8.78 -23.40 1.63
CA ALA A 58 -8.61 -22.20 2.42
C ALA A 58 -7.42 -21.38 1.90
N ASP A 59 -6.23 -21.98 1.82
CA ASP A 59 -5.01 -21.33 1.34
C ASP A 59 -5.18 -20.75 -0.07
N VAL A 60 -5.81 -21.50 -0.99
CA VAL A 60 -6.06 -21.02 -2.36
C VAL A 60 -6.96 -19.78 -2.33
N LEU A 61 -7.94 -19.72 -1.41
CA LEU A 61 -8.84 -18.59 -1.33
C LEU A 61 -8.16 -17.34 -0.76
N VAL A 62 -7.22 -17.49 0.18
CA VAL A 62 -6.38 -16.39 0.69
C VAL A 62 -5.57 -15.77 -0.46
N GLU A 63 -4.95 -16.62 -1.28
CA GLU A 63 -4.05 -16.24 -2.38
C GLU A 63 -4.77 -15.72 -3.65
N MET A 64 -6.11 -15.75 -3.70
CA MET A 64 -6.87 -15.25 -4.85
C MET A 64 -6.93 -13.72 -4.88
N ASP A 65 -6.98 -13.18 -6.10
CA ASP A 65 -7.18 -11.74 -6.29
C ASP A 65 -8.56 -11.32 -5.73
N GLU A 66 -8.63 -10.16 -5.10
CA GLU A 66 -9.82 -9.68 -4.35
C GLU A 66 -11.11 -9.75 -5.20
N ASP A 67 -11.06 -9.30 -6.46
CA ASP A 67 -12.20 -9.31 -7.37
C ASP A 67 -12.72 -10.74 -7.65
N ALA A 68 -11.81 -11.69 -7.91
CA ALA A 68 -12.17 -13.08 -8.21
C ALA A 68 -12.65 -13.82 -6.97
N ARG A 69 -12.02 -13.58 -5.81
CA ARG A 69 -12.43 -14.07 -4.50
C ARG A 69 -13.84 -13.61 -4.16
N LYS A 70 -14.14 -12.33 -4.33
CA LYS A 70 -15.46 -11.75 -4.08
C LYS A 70 -16.56 -12.34 -4.96
N GLU A 71 -16.32 -12.45 -6.28
CA GLU A 71 -17.27 -13.10 -7.20
C GLU A 71 -17.59 -14.54 -6.79
N LEU A 72 -16.57 -15.28 -6.35
CA LEU A 72 -16.74 -16.64 -5.87
C LEU A 72 -17.54 -16.69 -4.56
N LEU A 73 -17.18 -15.86 -3.57
CA LEU A 73 -17.85 -15.79 -2.28
C LEU A 73 -19.33 -15.48 -2.42
N GLU A 74 -19.72 -14.58 -3.33
CA GLU A 74 -21.13 -14.28 -3.63
C GLU A 74 -21.94 -15.50 -4.08
N MET A 75 -21.31 -16.51 -4.71
CA MET A 75 -21.98 -17.73 -5.18
C MET A 75 -22.03 -18.86 -4.15
N LEU A 76 -21.27 -18.74 -3.07
CA LEU A 76 -21.15 -19.77 -2.05
C LEU A 76 -22.16 -19.55 -0.90
N PRO A 77 -22.82 -20.63 -0.41
CA PRO A 77 -23.60 -20.55 0.82
C PRO A 77 -22.73 -20.20 2.02
N SER A 78 -23.26 -19.42 2.96
CA SER A 78 -22.57 -19.00 4.19
C SER A 78 -22.05 -20.20 5.02
N GLU A 79 -22.81 -21.30 5.09
CA GLU A 79 -22.35 -22.55 5.73
C GLU A 79 -21.10 -23.13 5.05
N THR A 80 -20.99 -23.01 3.72
CA THR A 80 -19.80 -23.49 2.99
C THR A 80 -18.61 -22.58 3.23
N ILE A 81 -18.83 -21.26 3.31
CA ILE A 81 -17.77 -20.30 3.63
C ILE A 81 -17.17 -20.62 5.00
N ALA A 82 -18.03 -20.78 6.01
CA ALA A 82 -17.60 -21.11 7.37
C ALA A 82 -16.84 -22.44 7.44
N LYS A 83 -17.50 -23.55 7.07
CA LYS A 83 -17.00 -24.91 7.33
C LYS A 83 -15.87 -25.38 6.44
N ARG A 84 -15.59 -24.65 5.37
CA ARG A 84 -14.65 -25.11 4.35
C ARG A 84 -13.47 -24.20 4.18
N PHE A 85 -13.62 -22.94 4.57
CA PHE A 85 -12.58 -21.93 4.43
C PHE A 85 -12.26 -21.38 5.82
N VAL A 86 -13.19 -20.68 6.46
CA VAL A 86 -12.93 -20.01 7.74
C VAL A 86 -12.43 -20.96 8.84
N ASP A 87 -13.03 -22.15 9.00
CA ASP A 87 -12.58 -23.17 9.97
C ASP A 87 -11.14 -23.70 9.72
N TYR A 88 -10.53 -23.36 8.59
CA TYR A 88 -9.22 -23.81 8.14
C TYR A 88 -8.30 -22.64 7.72
N MET A 89 -8.66 -21.40 8.10
CA MET A 89 -7.87 -20.20 7.87
C MET A 89 -7.30 -19.71 9.19
N ASP A 90 -6.14 -19.05 9.12
CA ASP A 90 -5.64 -18.26 10.23
C ASP A 90 -6.60 -17.09 10.53
N THR A 91 -6.60 -16.62 11.78
CA THR A 91 -7.62 -15.66 12.25
C THR A 91 -7.54 -14.29 11.58
N ASP A 92 -6.36 -13.84 11.16
CA ASP A 92 -6.16 -12.64 10.35
C ASP A 92 -6.74 -12.80 8.94
N ASP A 93 -6.39 -13.86 8.22
CA ASP A 93 -6.95 -14.17 6.89
C ASP A 93 -8.48 -14.29 6.92
N ALA A 94 -9.00 -14.96 7.94
CA ALA A 94 -10.44 -15.08 8.16
C ALA A 94 -11.09 -13.71 8.38
N VAL A 95 -10.45 -12.80 9.11
CA VAL A 95 -10.97 -11.45 9.35
C VAL A 95 -10.99 -10.63 8.06
N ASP A 96 -9.95 -10.73 7.24
CA ASP A 96 -9.90 -10.01 5.96
C ASP A 96 -10.95 -10.52 4.98
N LEU A 97 -11.11 -11.84 4.86
CA LEU A 97 -12.22 -12.42 4.10
C LEU A 97 -13.58 -11.95 4.62
N MET A 98 -13.75 -11.86 5.94
CA MET A 98 -15.02 -11.43 6.53
C MET A 98 -15.29 -9.95 6.22
N ARG A 99 -14.27 -9.08 6.18
CA ARG A 99 -14.42 -7.65 5.82
C ARG A 99 -14.97 -7.44 4.41
N GLU A 100 -14.74 -8.38 3.49
CA GLU A 100 -15.28 -8.33 2.12
C GLU A 100 -16.80 -8.65 2.04
N LEU A 101 -17.34 -9.33 3.06
CA LEU A 101 -18.74 -9.76 3.10
C LEU A 101 -19.65 -8.65 3.67
N ASP A 102 -20.89 -8.62 3.19
CA ASP A 102 -21.93 -7.76 3.78
C ASP A 102 -22.23 -8.18 5.24
N GLU A 103 -22.60 -7.22 6.10
CA GLU A 103 -22.87 -7.45 7.54
C GLU A 103 -23.84 -8.62 7.80
N ASP A 104 -24.92 -8.72 7.02
CA ASP A 104 -25.90 -9.82 7.15
C ASP A 104 -25.26 -11.20 6.88
N LYS A 105 -24.31 -11.26 5.94
CA LYS A 105 -23.63 -12.49 5.54
C LYS A 105 -22.50 -12.83 6.52
N GLN A 106 -21.81 -11.82 7.08
CA GLN A 106 -20.86 -12.01 8.17
C GLN A 106 -21.53 -12.71 9.36
N GLU A 107 -22.69 -12.21 9.82
CA GLU A 107 -23.42 -12.84 10.94
C GLU A 107 -23.81 -14.29 10.64
N GLU A 108 -24.24 -14.59 9.41
CA GLU A 108 -24.61 -15.95 9.01
C GLU A 108 -23.39 -16.89 8.98
N VAL A 109 -22.26 -16.44 8.43
CA VAL A 109 -21.00 -17.21 8.40
C VAL A 109 -20.52 -17.49 9.82
N LEU A 110 -20.44 -16.48 10.69
CA LEU A 110 -20.04 -16.65 12.10
C LEU A 110 -20.91 -17.68 12.83
N SER A 111 -22.20 -17.79 12.50
CA SER A 111 -23.10 -18.76 13.12
C SER A 111 -22.85 -20.22 12.71
N HIS A 112 -22.04 -20.44 11.67
CA HIS A 112 -21.73 -21.74 11.11
C HIS A 112 -20.31 -22.25 11.40
N ILE A 113 -19.44 -21.41 11.95
CA ILE A 113 -18.07 -21.77 12.37
C ILE A 113 -18.15 -22.84 13.47
N GLU A 114 -17.38 -23.92 13.31
CA GLU A 114 -17.41 -25.04 14.26
C GLU A 114 -16.59 -24.74 15.52
N ASP A 115 -15.47 -24.03 15.37
CA ASP A 115 -14.64 -23.57 16.48
C ASP A 115 -15.18 -22.27 17.11
N ILE A 116 -15.65 -22.40 18.35
CA ILE A 116 -16.24 -21.28 19.10
C ILE A 116 -15.15 -20.30 19.57
N GLU A 117 -13.93 -20.78 19.81
CA GLU A 117 -12.79 -19.96 20.23
C GLU A 117 -12.37 -19.08 19.06
N GLN A 118 -12.08 -19.69 17.91
CA GLN A 118 -11.75 -18.98 16.66
C GLN A 118 -12.84 -17.97 16.26
N ALA A 119 -14.12 -18.34 16.33
CA ALA A 119 -15.23 -17.42 16.06
C ALA A 119 -15.23 -16.21 17.01
N GLY A 120 -14.84 -16.42 18.27
CA GLY A 120 -14.67 -15.35 19.26
C GLY A 120 -13.53 -14.41 18.91
N ASP A 121 -12.39 -14.98 18.50
CA ASP A 121 -11.19 -14.24 18.11
C ASP A 121 -11.43 -13.39 16.86
N ILE A 122 -12.07 -13.95 15.82
CA ILE A 122 -12.49 -13.21 14.61
C ILE A 122 -13.37 -12.01 14.99
N VAL A 123 -14.35 -12.19 15.88
CA VAL A 123 -15.24 -11.10 16.34
C VAL A 123 -14.48 -10.04 17.12
N ASP A 124 -13.44 -10.41 17.87
CA ASP A 124 -12.59 -9.48 18.59
C ASP A 124 -11.66 -8.71 17.63
N LEU A 125 -11.10 -9.38 16.62
CA LEU A 125 -10.24 -8.79 15.60
C LEU A 125 -10.99 -7.82 14.66
N LEU A 126 -12.22 -8.15 14.27
CA LEU A 126 -13.10 -7.28 13.46
C LEU A 126 -13.38 -5.90 14.10
N LYS A 127 -13.06 -5.70 15.40
CA LYS A 127 -13.21 -4.42 16.08
C LYS A 127 -12.03 -3.47 15.85
N TYR A 128 -10.87 -3.98 15.45
CA TYR A 128 -9.71 -3.17 15.15
C TYR A 128 -9.83 -2.54 13.76
N ASP A 129 -9.18 -1.39 13.61
CA ASP A 129 -9.06 -0.74 12.32
C ASP A 129 -8.10 -1.54 11.44
N GLU A 130 -8.49 -1.78 10.20
CA GLU A 130 -7.71 -2.53 9.20
C GLU A 130 -6.29 -1.99 9.05
N ASN A 131 -6.09 -0.67 9.17
CA ASN A 131 -4.79 -0.02 9.00
C ASN A 131 -3.95 0.03 10.31
N THR A 132 -4.20 -0.88 11.25
CA THR A 132 -3.49 -0.93 12.53
C THR A 132 -2.95 -2.32 12.82
N ALA A 133 -1.98 -2.41 13.73
CA ALA A 133 -1.39 -3.67 14.17
C ALA A 133 -2.44 -4.69 14.65
N GLY A 134 -3.52 -4.24 15.31
CA GLY A 134 -4.60 -5.13 15.71
C GLY A 134 -5.48 -5.61 14.56
N GLY A 135 -5.49 -4.89 13.43
CA GLY A 135 -6.22 -5.25 12.23
C GLY A 135 -5.49 -6.23 11.32
N LEU A 136 -4.17 -6.39 11.50
CA LEU A 136 -3.25 -7.24 10.74
C LEU A 136 -2.69 -8.42 11.57
N MET A 137 -3.13 -8.60 12.81
CA MET A 137 -2.57 -9.65 13.69
C MET A 137 -3.41 -10.93 13.65
N GLY A 138 -2.74 -12.07 13.52
CA GLY A 138 -3.28 -13.37 13.89
C GLY A 138 -3.14 -13.66 15.39
N THR A 139 -3.97 -14.58 15.88
CA THR A 139 -3.98 -15.05 17.28
C THR A 139 -3.21 -16.37 17.47
N GLU A 140 -2.81 -16.99 16.38
CA GLU A 140 -2.10 -18.26 16.26
C GLU A 140 -0.65 -18.10 16.71
N MET A 141 -0.37 -18.40 17.98
CA MET A 141 0.97 -18.24 18.54
C MET A 141 1.28 -19.23 19.65
N VAL A 142 2.57 -19.60 19.77
CA VAL A 142 3.01 -20.50 20.83
C VAL A 142 3.30 -19.74 22.12
N LEU A 143 2.54 -20.05 23.17
CA LEU A 143 2.61 -19.40 24.48
C LEU A 143 3.19 -20.32 25.55
N VAL A 144 4.13 -19.79 26.34
CA VAL A 144 4.69 -20.49 27.51
C VAL A 144 4.71 -19.60 28.75
N ASN A 145 4.38 -20.17 29.90
CA ASN A 145 4.44 -19.41 31.16
C ASN A 145 5.87 -19.35 31.71
N GLU A 146 6.27 -18.17 32.20
CA GLU A 146 7.63 -17.92 32.72
C GLU A 146 8.02 -18.81 33.91
N ASN A 147 7.03 -19.32 34.66
CA ASN A 147 7.20 -20.11 35.86
C ASN A 147 7.39 -21.61 35.61
N TRP A 148 7.11 -22.09 34.39
CA TRP A 148 7.23 -23.50 34.00
C TRP A 148 8.67 -24.01 34.02
N SER A 149 8.79 -25.32 34.22
CA SER A 149 10.05 -26.05 34.03
C SER A 149 10.28 -26.36 32.55
N MET A 150 11.53 -26.56 32.13
CA MET A 150 11.83 -26.93 30.73
C MET A 150 11.04 -28.14 30.20
N PRO A 151 10.87 -29.25 30.96
CA PRO A 151 10.08 -30.39 30.48
C PRO A 151 8.59 -30.08 30.32
N GLU A 152 8.03 -29.26 31.20
CA GLU A 152 6.63 -28.83 31.16
C GLU A 152 6.41 -27.89 29.96
N CYS A 153 7.27 -26.90 29.80
CA CYS A 153 7.29 -26.00 28.63
C CYS A 153 7.34 -26.79 27.32
N LEU A 154 8.26 -27.75 27.18
CA LEU A 154 8.35 -28.58 25.97
C LEU A 154 7.14 -29.50 25.76
N LYS A 155 6.42 -29.87 26.82
CA LYS A 155 5.20 -30.68 26.70
C LYS A 155 4.05 -29.83 26.18
N GLU A 156 3.80 -28.68 26.78
CA GLU A 156 2.70 -27.79 26.39
C GLU A 156 2.93 -27.21 24.98
N MET A 157 4.16 -26.82 24.67
CA MET A 157 4.51 -26.36 23.32
C MET A 157 4.26 -27.42 22.25
N ARG A 158 4.50 -28.70 22.54
CA ARG A 158 4.23 -29.78 21.57
C ARG A 158 2.74 -29.95 21.30
N GLN A 159 1.90 -29.68 22.30
CA GLN A 159 0.47 -29.78 22.15
C GLN A 159 -0.06 -28.61 21.30
N GLN A 160 0.39 -27.38 21.56
CA GLN A 160 0.05 -26.22 20.75
C GLN A 160 0.56 -26.35 19.31
N ALA A 161 1.78 -26.87 19.13
CA ALA A 161 2.39 -27.09 17.82
C ALA A 161 1.69 -28.14 16.94
N GLU A 162 0.75 -28.93 17.47
CA GLU A 162 -0.05 -29.87 16.67
C GLU A 162 -1.24 -29.18 15.99
N GLU A 163 -1.59 -27.96 16.41
CA GLU A 163 -2.74 -27.17 15.94
C GLU A 163 -2.29 -25.94 15.12
N LEU A 164 -0.99 -25.74 14.93
CA LEU A 164 -0.41 -24.60 14.22
C LEU A 164 0.36 -25.09 12.99
N ASP A 165 0.20 -24.38 11.87
CA ASP A 165 0.95 -24.68 10.64
C ASP A 165 2.42 -24.28 10.77
N GLU A 166 2.68 -23.06 11.27
CA GLU A 166 4.03 -22.54 11.46
C GLU A 166 4.30 -22.03 12.89
N ILE A 167 5.58 -22.07 13.29
CA ILE A 167 6.04 -21.56 14.59
C ILE A 167 7.20 -20.59 14.38
N TYR A 168 6.87 -19.31 14.31
CA TYR A 168 7.83 -18.22 14.17
C TYR A 168 8.58 -17.95 15.49
N TYR A 169 7.83 -17.69 16.56
CA TYR A 169 8.35 -17.42 17.88
C TYR A 169 7.60 -18.16 18.98
N VAL A 170 8.24 -18.19 20.15
CA VAL A 170 7.68 -18.77 21.37
C VAL A 170 7.64 -17.66 22.40
N TYR A 171 6.45 -17.14 22.67
CA TYR A 171 6.29 -16.02 23.58
C TYR A 171 6.18 -16.49 25.02
N VAL A 172 6.85 -15.75 25.90
CA VAL A 172 6.85 -16.02 27.33
C VAL A 172 5.94 -15.02 28.02
N ILE A 173 4.90 -15.52 28.67
CA ILE A 173 3.92 -14.74 29.43
C ILE A 173 4.02 -14.99 30.93
N ASP A 174 3.49 -14.07 31.73
CA ASP A 174 3.27 -14.28 33.17
C ASP A 174 1.86 -14.81 33.47
N ASP A 175 1.53 -14.93 34.75
CA ASP A 175 0.23 -15.44 35.20
C ASP A 175 -0.94 -14.45 34.92
N ASP A 176 -0.64 -13.21 34.51
CA ASP A 176 -1.60 -12.17 34.10
C ASP A 176 -1.65 -11.99 32.56
N GLU A 177 -1.07 -12.94 31.79
CA GLU A 177 -0.96 -12.94 30.31
C GLU A 177 -0.10 -11.80 29.74
N ARG A 178 0.75 -11.17 30.57
CA ARG A 178 1.62 -10.10 30.08
C ARG A 178 2.85 -10.65 29.39
N LEU A 179 3.22 -10.04 28.27
CA LEU A 179 4.44 -10.38 27.54
C LEU A 179 5.69 -10.08 28.40
N ARG A 180 6.47 -11.12 28.70
CA ARG A 180 7.72 -11.03 29.48
C ARG A 180 8.98 -11.29 28.66
N GLY A 181 8.86 -12.01 27.56
CA GLY A 181 10.01 -12.42 26.77
C GLY A 181 9.66 -13.22 25.54
N ILE A 182 10.69 -13.55 24.78
CA ILE A 182 10.66 -14.58 23.74
C ILE A 182 11.61 -15.69 24.17
N PHE A 183 11.28 -16.94 23.85
CA PHE A 183 12.14 -18.08 24.07
C PHE A 183 12.88 -18.44 22.77
N PRO A 184 14.18 -18.16 22.65
CA PRO A 184 14.94 -18.58 21.47
C PRO A 184 14.99 -20.10 21.35
N LEU A 185 14.62 -20.65 20.18
CA LEU A 185 14.64 -22.10 19.89
C LEU A 185 15.99 -22.75 20.24
N LYS A 186 17.11 -22.07 19.93
CA LYS A 186 18.47 -22.52 20.29
C LYS A 186 18.63 -22.74 21.80
N LYS A 187 18.05 -21.87 22.63
CA LYS A 187 18.12 -22.01 24.09
C LYS A 187 17.22 -23.13 24.60
N MET A 188 16.11 -23.43 23.92
CA MET A 188 15.25 -24.56 24.30
C MET A 188 16.01 -25.89 24.22
N ILE A 189 16.82 -26.06 23.17
CA ILE A 189 17.58 -27.31 22.94
C ILE A 189 18.81 -27.41 23.85
N THR A 190 19.42 -26.27 24.21
CA THR A 190 20.71 -26.23 24.93
C THR A 190 20.58 -26.06 26.44
N SER A 191 19.40 -25.70 26.95
CA SER A 191 19.19 -25.42 28.38
C SER A 191 19.02 -26.70 29.22
N PRO A 192 19.59 -26.76 30.44
CA PRO A 192 19.35 -27.87 31.36
C PRO A 192 17.88 -28.00 31.76
N SER A 193 17.38 -29.23 31.89
CA SER A 193 15.98 -29.53 32.21
C SER A 193 15.49 -28.98 33.56
N VAL A 194 16.38 -28.60 34.47
CA VAL A 194 16.04 -28.10 35.81
C VAL A 194 15.83 -26.58 35.84
N SER A 195 16.15 -25.87 34.75
CA SER A 195 15.97 -24.43 34.64
C SER A 195 14.49 -24.07 34.44
N LYS A 196 14.08 -22.92 34.99
CA LYS A 196 12.79 -22.30 34.66
C LYS A 196 12.90 -21.41 33.42
N VAL A 197 11.81 -21.26 32.68
CA VAL A 197 11.75 -20.45 31.45
C VAL A 197 12.23 -19.01 31.69
N LYS A 198 11.81 -18.36 32.79
CA LYS A 198 12.23 -16.99 33.14
C LYS A 198 13.73 -16.74 33.26
N HIS A 199 14.53 -17.79 33.46
CA HIS A 199 16.00 -17.69 33.57
C HIS A 199 16.71 -17.84 32.23
N VAL A 200 16.02 -18.37 31.21
CA VAL A 200 16.60 -18.66 29.89
C VAL A 200 15.99 -17.81 28.78
N MET A 201 14.80 -17.25 28.98
CA MET A 201 14.15 -16.35 28.02
C MET A 201 15.00 -15.12 27.68
N GLN A 202 14.76 -14.55 26.50
CA GLN A 202 15.19 -13.21 26.16
C GLN A 202 14.12 -12.24 26.66
N LYS A 203 14.53 -11.29 27.50
CA LYS A 203 13.64 -10.30 28.10
C LYS A 203 13.46 -9.10 27.18
N ASP A 204 12.39 -8.36 27.41
CA ASP A 204 12.09 -7.09 26.76
C ASP A 204 12.07 -7.24 25.22
N PRO A 205 11.21 -8.12 24.68
CA PRO A 205 11.07 -8.28 23.24
C PRO A 205 10.51 -7.00 22.62
N ILE A 206 10.86 -6.78 21.36
CA ILE A 206 10.29 -5.69 20.57
C ILE A 206 8.84 -6.07 20.31
N SER A 207 7.92 -5.16 20.61
CA SER A 207 6.46 -5.36 20.51
C SER A 207 5.83 -4.06 20.05
N VAL A 208 4.64 -4.18 19.47
CA VAL A 208 3.80 -3.06 19.02
C VAL A 208 2.48 -3.07 19.77
N HIS A 209 1.83 -1.92 19.87
CA HIS A 209 0.48 -1.85 20.45
C HIS A 209 -0.58 -2.10 19.38
N VAL A 210 -1.75 -2.61 19.76
CA VAL A 210 -2.89 -2.86 18.85
C VAL A 210 -3.26 -1.65 17.98
N ASP A 211 -3.08 -0.43 18.48
CA ASP A 211 -3.40 0.83 17.81
C ASP A 211 -2.22 1.44 17.03
N THR A 212 -1.12 0.70 16.89
CA THR A 212 0.08 1.12 16.15
C THR A 212 -0.23 1.06 14.65
N PRO A 213 0.01 2.13 13.86
CA PRO A 213 -0.19 2.10 12.41
C PRO A 213 0.72 1.07 11.74
N ILE A 214 0.23 0.46 10.65
CA ILE A 214 0.98 -0.54 9.87
C ILE A 214 2.36 -0.02 9.44
N ASP A 215 2.48 1.23 8.98
CA ASP A 215 3.77 1.83 8.60
C ASP A 215 4.84 1.71 9.70
N GLU A 216 4.43 1.84 10.97
CA GLU A 216 5.32 1.71 12.12
C GLU A 216 5.66 0.24 12.42
N VAL A 217 4.73 -0.68 12.16
CA VAL A 217 4.94 -2.14 12.24
C VAL A 217 5.97 -2.58 11.21
N VAL A 218 5.79 -2.19 9.94
CA VAL A 218 6.71 -2.45 8.82
C VAL A 218 8.11 -2.00 9.19
N GLN A 219 8.25 -0.76 9.67
CA GLN A 219 9.54 -0.19 10.08
C GLN A 219 10.17 -0.95 11.25
N ALA A 220 9.37 -1.46 12.20
CA ALA A 220 9.87 -2.26 13.30
C ALA A 220 10.40 -3.61 12.82
N ILE A 221 9.65 -4.31 11.97
CA ILE A 221 10.06 -5.59 11.39
C ILE A 221 11.34 -5.43 10.57
N GLU A 222 11.38 -4.46 9.64
CA GLU A 222 12.55 -4.20 8.79
C GLU A 222 13.78 -3.80 9.61
N LYS A 223 13.64 -2.85 10.54
CA LYS A 223 14.78 -2.31 11.32
C LYS A 223 15.46 -3.36 12.20
N TYR A 224 14.69 -4.34 12.68
CA TYR A 224 15.16 -5.34 13.63
C TYR A 224 15.30 -6.74 13.01
N ASP A 225 15.12 -6.87 11.69
CA ASP A 225 15.16 -8.13 10.93
C ASP A 225 14.29 -9.22 11.59
N LEU A 226 13.05 -8.86 11.98
CA LEU A 226 12.11 -9.77 12.63
C LEU A 226 11.38 -10.62 11.59
N VAL A 227 11.02 -11.86 11.97
CA VAL A 227 10.14 -12.71 11.15
C VAL A 227 8.68 -12.68 11.62
N ALA A 228 8.46 -12.15 12.82
CA ALA A 228 7.14 -11.86 13.37
C ALA A 228 7.29 -10.86 14.53
N ILE A 229 6.24 -10.11 14.86
CA ILE A 229 6.25 -9.12 15.94
C ILE A 229 5.03 -9.29 16.86
N PRO A 230 5.22 -9.42 18.19
CA PRO A 230 4.10 -9.56 19.11
C PRO A 230 3.34 -8.24 19.27
N VAL A 231 2.01 -8.36 19.31
CA VAL A 231 1.08 -7.26 19.53
C VAL A 231 0.55 -7.28 20.95
N ILE A 232 0.57 -6.12 21.61
CA ILE A 232 0.16 -5.97 23.00
C ILE A 232 -0.99 -4.97 23.20
N ASP A 233 -1.86 -5.26 24.17
CA ASP A 233 -2.93 -4.35 24.59
C ASP A 233 -2.40 -3.18 25.46
N SER A 234 -3.31 -2.28 25.89
CA SER A 234 -2.96 -1.14 26.74
C SER A 234 -2.47 -1.51 28.15
N ILE A 235 -2.66 -2.75 28.59
CA ILE A 235 -2.28 -3.28 29.92
C ILE A 235 -1.00 -4.16 29.82
N GLY A 236 -0.50 -4.36 28.60
CA GLY A 236 0.70 -5.13 28.27
C GLY A 236 0.46 -6.64 28.12
N ARG A 237 -0.78 -7.06 27.88
CA ARG A 237 -1.12 -8.45 27.54
C ARG A 237 -0.78 -8.73 26.10
N LEU A 238 -0.27 -9.92 25.83
CA LEU A 238 -0.05 -10.41 24.48
C LEU A 238 -1.39 -10.82 23.89
N VAL A 239 -1.77 -10.24 22.75
CA VAL A 239 -3.09 -10.46 22.11
C VAL A 239 -2.99 -11.02 20.70
N GLY A 240 -1.81 -11.00 20.09
CA GLY A 240 -1.56 -11.57 18.77
C GLY A 240 -0.12 -11.41 18.34
N GLN A 241 0.17 -11.84 17.12
CA GLN A 241 1.43 -11.59 16.43
C GLN A 241 1.13 -11.16 14.98
N ILE A 242 2.06 -10.43 14.37
CA ILE A 242 2.01 -10.12 12.94
C ILE A 242 3.23 -10.78 12.30
N THR A 243 3.03 -11.52 11.22
CA THR A 243 4.13 -12.21 10.52
C THR A 243 4.79 -11.28 9.51
N VAL A 244 5.93 -11.70 8.95
CA VAL A 244 6.63 -10.88 7.95
C VAL A 244 5.95 -10.94 6.58
N ASP A 245 5.27 -12.04 6.29
CA ASP A 245 4.51 -12.31 5.08
C ASP A 245 3.32 -11.34 4.94
N ASP A 246 2.46 -11.23 5.96
CA ASP A 246 1.34 -10.27 5.98
C ASP A 246 1.83 -8.83 5.76
N VAL A 247 2.95 -8.49 6.40
CA VAL A 247 3.59 -7.17 6.26
C VAL A 247 4.14 -6.96 4.85
N MET A 248 4.65 -8.01 4.20
CA MET A 248 5.17 -7.92 2.85
C MET A 248 4.06 -7.67 1.83
N ASP A 249 2.89 -8.28 2.03
CA ASP A 249 1.73 -8.10 1.17
C ASP A 249 1.14 -6.70 1.33
N GLU A 250 0.97 -6.22 2.57
CA GLU A 250 0.49 -4.87 2.82
C GLU A 250 1.45 -3.79 2.27
N VAL A 251 2.77 -3.99 2.40
CA VAL A 251 3.76 -3.08 1.78
C VAL A 251 3.63 -3.04 0.26
N ARG A 252 3.34 -4.19 -0.36
CA ARG A 252 3.15 -4.27 -1.81
C ARG A 252 1.87 -3.55 -2.20
N GLU A 253 0.74 -3.83 -1.56
CA GLU A 253 -0.54 -3.18 -1.83
C GLU A 253 -0.44 -1.67 -1.66
N GLN A 254 0.13 -1.21 -0.54
CA GLN A 254 0.33 0.21 -0.28
C GLN A 254 1.21 0.86 -1.37
N SER A 255 2.27 0.18 -1.81
CA SER A 255 3.14 0.67 -2.89
C SER A 255 2.40 0.78 -4.23
N GLU A 256 1.53 -0.18 -4.53
CA GLU A 256 0.69 -0.18 -5.73
C GLU A 256 -0.36 0.95 -5.65
N ARG A 257 -1.08 1.09 -4.53
CA ARG A 257 -2.03 2.18 -4.25
C ARG A 257 -1.37 3.56 -4.42
N ASP A 258 -0.21 3.77 -3.81
CA ASP A 258 0.57 5.01 -3.90
C ASP A 258 0.95 5.33 -5.36
N TYR A 259 1.38 4.32 -6.11
CA TYR A 259 1.74 4.47 -7.52
C TYR A 259 0.52 4.86 -8.36
N GLN A 260 -0.63 4.22 -8.13
CA GLN A 260 -1.87 4.51 -8.83
C GLN A 260 -2.36 5.93 -8.55
N LEU A 261 -2.40 6.34 -7.27
CA LEU A 261 -2.72 7.71 -6.86
C LEU A 261 -1.77 8.73 -7.52
N ALA A 262 -0.47 8.45 -7.51
CA ALA A 262 0.54 9.32 -8.11
C ALA A 262 0.40 9.44 -9.64
N SER A 263 -0.20 8.45 -10.30
CA SER A 263 -0.47 8.46 -11.73
C SER A 263 -1.79 9.17 -12.10
N GLY A 264 -2.63 9.50 -11.12
CA GLY A 264 -3.95 10.10 -11.36
C GLY A 264 -5.06 9.09 -11.57
N LEU A 265 -4.98 7.93 -10.91
CA LEU A 265 -6.08 6.99 -10.76
C LEU A 265 -6.78 7.27 -9.42
N SER A 266 -8.10 7.17 -9.40
CA SER A 266 -8.89 7.39 -8.17
C SER A 266 -9.31 6.10 -7.46
N GLN A 267 -9.04 4.96 -8.07
CA GLN A 267 -9.42 3.62 -7.62
C GLN A 267 -8.35 2.65 -8.11
N ASP A 268 -8.22 1.52 -7.44
CA ASP A 268 -7.39 0.41 -7.90
C ASP A 268 -7.96 -0.18 -9.19
N VAL A 269 -7.08 -0.30 -10.18
CA VAL A 269 -7.43 -0.78 -11.51
C VAL A 269 -6.33 -1.65 -12.07
N GLU A 270 -6.74 -2.80 -12.57
CA GLU A 270 -5.86 -3.76 -13.24
C GLU A 270 -5.90 -3.63 -14.76
N THR A 271 -5.06 -4.39 -15.45
CA THR A 271 -4.91 -4.27 -16.92
C THR A 271 -6.06 -4.95 -17.67
N ASP A 272 -6.54 -6.06 -17.14
CA ASP A 272 -7.61 -6.93 -17.61
C ASP A 272 -9.01 -6.48 -17.15
N ASP A 273 -9.08 -5.56 -16.18
CA ASP A 273 -10.29 -4.88 -15.76
C ASP A 273 -11.13 -4.36 -16.94
N ASN A 274 -12.45 -4.40 -16.77
CA ASN A 274 -13.36 -3.98 -17.82
C ASN A 274 -13.21 -2.48 -18.18
N VAL A 275 -13.52 -2.14 -19.43
CA VAL A 275 -13.36 -0.77 -19.97
C VAL A 275 -14.09 0.28 -19.13
N LEU A 276 -15.21 -0.07 -18.49
CA LEU A 276 -15.99 0.86 -17.67
C LEU A 276 -15.32 1.15 -16.32
N LYS A 277 -14.75 0.15 -15.65
CA LYS A 277 -13.99 0.29 -14.40
C LYS A 277 -12.75 1.16 -14.65
N GLN A 278 -11.96 0.84 -15.68
CA GLN A 278 -10.81 1.67 -16.07
C GLN A 278 -11.19 3.12 -16.42
N THR A 279 -12.32 3.31 -17.12
CA THR A 279 -12.80 4.66 -17.47
C THR A 279 -13.22 5.43 -16.21
N THR A 280 -13.94 4.78 -15.29
CA THR A 280 -14.47 5.43 -14.08
C THR A 280 -13.36 5.81 -13.10
N ALA A 281 -12.26 5.05 -13.05
CA ALA A 281 -11.10 5.38 -12.23
C ALA A 281 -10.24 6.53 -12.81
N ARG A 282 -10.21 6.69 -14.14
CA ARG A 282 -9.39 7.73 -14.81
C ARG A 282 -10.14 9.03 -15.02
N LEU A 283 -11.43 8.94 -15.37
CA LEU A 283 -12.23 10.08 -15.80
C LEU A 283 -12.30 11.22 -14.77
N PRO A 284 -12.40 10.96 -13.44
CA PRO A 284 -12.41 12.03 -12.43
C PRO A 284 -11.18 12.95 -12.55
N TRP A 285 -9.98 12.37 -12.56
CA TRP A 285 -8.74 13.14 -12.68
C TRP A 285 -8.57 13.79 -14.05
N LEU A 286 -8.96 13.11 -15.13
CA LEU A 286 -8.95 13.69 -16.48
C LEU A 286 -9.88 14.90 -16.60
N LEU A 287 -11.06 14.85 -15.98
CA LEU A 287 -12.00 15.98 -15.96
C LEU A 287 -11.46 17.14 -15.12
N ILE A 288 -10.87 16.86 -13.95
CA ILE A 288 -10.20 17.88 -13.13
C ILE A 288 -9.07 18.56 -13.93
N GLY A 289 -8.24 17.77 -14.63
CA GLY A 289 -7.20 18.28 -15.52
C GLY A 289 -7.73 19.13 -16.66
N MET A 290 -8.80 18.67 -17.32
CA MET A 290 -9.47 19.43 -18.37
C MET A 290 -10.00 20.77 -17.86
N LEU A 291 -10.65 20.80 -16.69
CA LEU A 291 -11.13 22.03 -16.06
C LEU A 291 -9.98 22.99 -15.75
N GLY A 292 -8.85 22.46 -15.27
CA GLY A 292 -7.63 23.23 -15.09
C GLY A 292 -7.12 23.85 -16.40
N GLY A 293 -7.10 23.07 -17.49
CA GLY A 293 -6.75 23.55 -18.82
C GLY A 293 -7.68 24.64 -19.36
N ILE A 294 -9.00 24.52 -19.11
CA ILE A 294 -9.98 25.57 -19.41
C ILE A 294 -9.66 26.84 -18.61
N GLY A 295 -9.33 26.70 -17.32
CA GLY A 295 -8.89 27.80 -16.48
C GLY A 295 -7.65 28.51 -17.05
N ASN A 296 -6.67 27.75 -17.53
CA ASN A 296 -5.49 28.30 -18.18
C ASN A 296 -5.84 29.07 -19.48
N SER A 297 -6.75 28.53 -20.30
CA SER A 297 -7.24 29.23 -21.49
C SER A 297 -7.90 30.57 -21.15
N MET A 298 -8.67 30.64 -20.06
CA MET A 298 -9.28 31.89 -19.59
C MET A 298 -8.22 32.90 -19.14
N ILE A 299 -7.16 32.44 -18.46
CA ILE A 299 -6.04 33.30 -18.05
C ILE A 299 -5.37 33.89 -19.29
N LEU A 300 -5.02 33.06 -20.27
CA LEU A 300 -4.35 33.51 -21.50
C LEU A 300 -5.19 34.51 -22.30
N GLY A 301 -6.50 34.31 -22.39
CA GLY A 301 -7.41 35.23 -23.08
C GLY A 301 -7.46 36.65 -22.48
N ASN A 302 -7.10 36.82 -21.20
CA ASN A 302 -7.00 38.15 -20.59
C ASN A 302 -5.77 38.94 -21.06
N PHE A 303 -4.84 38.32 -21.79
CA PHE A 303 -3.58 38.91 -22.25
C PHE A 303 -3.48 39.06 -23.78
N ASP A 304 -4.61 39.08 -24.49
CA ASP A 304 -4.67 39.22 -25.95
C ASP A 304 -3.86 40.42 -26.49
N SER A 305 -3.87 41.55 -25.78
CA SER A 305 -3.10 42.73 -26.18
C SER A 305 -1.58 42.51 -26.13
N THR A 306 -1.10 41.69 -25.19
CA THR A 306 0.32 41.34 -25.05
C THR A 306 0.75 40.40 -26.17
N PHE A 307 -0.08 39.43 -26.53
CA PHE A 307 0.18 38.56 -27.68
C PHE A 307 0.12 39.32 -29.01
N ALA A 308 -0.72 40.33 -29.14
CA ALA A 308 -0.74 41.19 -30.34
C ALA A 308 0.56 41.99 -30.49
N ALA A 309 1.17 42.42 -29.38
CA ALA A 309 2.45 43.13 -29.37
C ALA A 309 3.66 42.19 -29.57
N HIS A 310 3.59 40.98 -29.01
CA HIS A 310 4.67 39.99 -29.00
C HIS A 310 4.15 38.56 -29.27
N PRO A 311 3.79 38.23 -30.53
CA PRO A 311 3.24 36.91 -30.86
C PRO A 311 4.17 35.75 -30.53
N GLU A 312 5.48 35.98 -30.60
CA GLU A 312 6.50 34.98 -30.31
C GLU A 312 6.48 34.44 -28.87
N MET A 313 5.86 35.15 -27.93
CA MET A 313 5.68 34.69 -26.54
C MET A 313 4.82 33.43 -26.46
N ALA A 314 3.83 33.29 -27.34
CA ALA A 314 2.96 32.11 -27.38
C ALA A 314 3.74 30.80 -27.62
N LEU A 315 4.89 30.87 -28.29
CA LEU A 315 5.73 29.71 -28.56
C LEU A 315 6.38 29.12 -27.30
N TYR A 316 6.45 29.89 -26.22
CA TYR A 316 7.06 29.46 -24.94
C TYR A 316 6.03 28.95 -23.94
N ILE A 317 4.73 29.06 -24.22
CA ILE A 317 3.66 28.53 -23.35
C ILE A 317 3.91 27.04 -23.03
N PRO A 318 4.09 26.13 -24.01
CA PRO A 318 4.34 24.71 -23.70
C PRO A 318 5.63 24.49 -22.90
N LEU A 319 6.65 25.32 -23.13
CA LEU A 319 7.93 25.22 -22.40
C LEU A 319 7.76 25.60 -20.93
N ILE A 320 7.05 26.69 -20.65
CA ILE A 320 6.78 27.17 -19.29
C ILE A 320 5.95 26.14 -18.51
N GLY A 321 4.81 25.72 -19.08
CA GLY A 321 3.91 24.75 -18.43
C GLY A 321 4.60 23.41 -18.19
N GLY A 322 5.16 22.82 -19.25
CA GLY A 322 5.84 21.52 -19.15
C GLY A 322 7.02 21.52 -18.19
N THR A 323 7.83 22.58 -18.16
CA THR A 323 8.96 22.66 -17.21
C THR A 323 8.48 22.84 -15.78
N GLY A 324 7.48 23.70 -15.56
CA GLY A 324 6.87 23.91 -14.23
C GLY A 324 6.26 22.63 -13.69
N GLY A 325 5.45 21.93 -14.49
CA GLY A 325 4.88 20.63 -14.15
C GLY A 325 5.95 19.61 -13.76
N ASN A 326 6.95 19.39 -14.62
CA ASN A 326 8.03 18.42 -14.38
C ASN A 326 8.82 18.70 -13.10
N VAL A 327 9.19 19.96 -12.85
CA VAL A 327 9.93 20.35 -11.65
C VAL A 327 9.07 20.13 -10.41
N GLY A 328 7.79 20.52 -10.45
CA GLY A 328 6.88 20.32 -9.33
C GLY A 328 6.69 18.85 -8.99
N THR A 329 6.44 18.00 -10.00
CA THR A 329 6.27 16.56 -9.80
C THR A 329 7.54 15.92 -9.25
N GLN A 330 8.73 16.33 -9.72
CA GLN A 330 10.01 15.83 -9.18
C GLN A 330 10.22 16.22 -7.72
N SER A 331 10.04 17.51 -7.37
CA SER A 331 10.16 17.95 -5.97
C SER A 331 9.11 17.27 -5.08
N SER A 332 7.89 17.06 -5.56
CA SER A 332 6.85 16.37 -4.81
C SER A 332 7.16 14.89 -4.58
N ALA A 333 7.62 14.17 -5.61
CA ALA A 333 7.96 12.75 -5.50
C ALA A 333 9.07 12.51 -4.47
N ILE A 334 10.13 13.34 -4.46
CA ILE A 334 11.22 13.23 -3.48
C ILE A 334 10.71 13.43 -2.05
N ILE A 335 9.75 14.33 -1.85
CA ILE A 335 9.22 14.65 -0.53
C ILE A 335 8.27 13.56 -0.05
N VAL A 336 7.35 13.08 -0.91
CA VAL A 336 6.46 11.96 -0.57
C VAL A 336 7.27 10.71 -0.24
N GLN A 337 8.24 10.34 -1.07
CA GLN A 337 9.14 9.21 -0.79
C GLN A 337 9.91 9.39 0.52
N GLY A 338 10.36 10.61 0.81
CA GLY A 338 11.08 10.89 2.04
C GLY A 338 10.20 10.82 3.29
N LEU A 339 8.90 11.15 3.17
CA LEU A 339 7.89 11.03 4.21
C LEU A 339 7.56 9.55 4.48
N ALA A 340 7.28 8.77 3.43
CA ALA A 340 6.99 7.35 3.52
C ALA A 340 8.12 6.55 4.20
N ASN A 341 9.38 6.83 3.83
CA ASN A 341 10.54 6.12 4.40
C ASN A 341 10.90 6.55 5.84
N SER A 342 10.07 7.36 6.52
CA SER A 342 10.37 7.97 7.83
C SER A 342 11.72 8.71 7.91
N SER A 343 12.31 9.02 6.76
CA SER A 343 13.59 9.71 6.64
C SER A 343 13.45 11.22 6.88
N LEU A 344 12.21 11.72 6.72
CA LEU A 344 11.83 13.11 6.90
C LEU A 344 10.99 13.27 8.17
N ASP A 345 11.67 13.48 9.30
CA ASP A 345 11.00 13.88 10.53
C ASP A 345 10.33 15.25 10.33
N ALA A 346 8.99 15.32 10.44
CA ALA A 346 8.19 16.53 10.19
C ALA A 346 8.66 17.75 11.02
N LYS A 347 9.34 17.51 12.16
CA LYS A 347 9.99 18.54 12.99
C LYS A 347 11.09 19.32 12.27
N ASN A 348 11.68 18.76 11.21
CA ASN A 348 12.71 19.40 10.38
C ASN A 348 12.16 20.05 9.10
N THR A 349 10.86 20.35 9.02
CA THR A 349 10.20 20.98 7.84
C THR A 349 11.02 22.13 7.25
N PHE A 350 11.47 23.07 8.10
CA PHE A 350 12.18 24.26 7.63
C PHE A 350 13.53 23.93 6.98
N LYS A 351 14.28 22.98 7.55
CA LYS A 351 15.57 22.54 6.99
C LYS A 351 15.37 21.93 5.61
N GLN A 352 14.34 21.12 5.44
CA GLN A 352 14.03 20.50 4.16
C GLN A 352 13.63 21.53 3.10
N VAL A 353 12.72 22.46 3.44
CA VAL A 353 12.32 23.55 2.53
C VAL A 353 13.51 24.42 2.14
N THR A 354 14.43 24.72 3.07
CA THR A 354 15.64 25.50 2.73
C THR A 354 16.59 24.73 1.82
N LYS A 355 16.77 23.42 2.03
CA LYS A 355 17.57 22.57 1.14
C LYS A 355 16.97 22.57 -0.27
N GLU A 356 15.66 22.39 -0.38
CA GLU A 356 14.99 22.39 -1.67
C GLU A 356 15.04 23.77 -2.33
N ALA A 357 14.86 24.86 -1.60
CA ALA A 357 14.97 26.21 -2.15
C ALA A 357 16.35 26.47 -2.79
N VAL A 358 17.42 25.88 -2.25
CA VAL A 358 18.76 25.96 -2.84
C VAL A 358 18.87 25.11 -4.11
N VAL A 359 18.33 23.89 -4.11
CA VAL A 359 18.29 23.03 -5.30
C VAL A 359 17.47 23.70 -6.42
N ALA A 360 16.30 24.23 -6.08
CA ALA A 360 15.42 25.00 -6.94
C ALA A 360 16.15 26.20 -7.56
N LEU A 361 16.90 26.96 -6.75
CA LEU A 361 17.65 28.12 -7.23
C LEU A 361 18.70 27.73 -8.28
N ILE A 362 19.42 26.64 -8.05
CA ILE A 362 20.43 26.13 -8.98
C ILE A 362 19.74 25.70 -10.29
N ASN A 363 18.69 24.88 -10.20
CA ASN A 363 17.96 24.37 -11.35
C ASN A 363 17.30 25.49 -12.16
N ALA A 364 16.62 26.43 -11.49
CA ALA A 364 16.01 27.60 -12.10
C ALA A 364 17.04 28.46 -12.84
N THR A 365 18.21 28.68 -12.25
CA THR A 365 19.29 29.45 -12.88
C THR A 365 19.81 28.76 -14.14
N ILE A 366 20.08 27.46 -14.08
CA ILE A 366 20.61 26.71 -15.23
C ILE A 366 19.59 26.70 -16.38
N ILE A 367 18.34 26.35 -16.08
CA ILE A 367 17.27 26.25 -17.09
C ILE A 367 16.97 27.61 -17.72
N SER A 368 16.81 28.66 -16.91
CA SER A 368 16.56 30.02 -17.42
C SER A 368 17.73 30.56 -18.23
N LEU A 369 18.97 30.28 -17.85
CA LEU A 369 20.16 30.71 -18.59
C LEU A 369 20.28 30.02 -19.96
N LEU A 370 19.90 28.75 -20.06
CA LEU A 370 19.85 28.04 -21.35
C LEU A 370 18.84 28.69 -22.30
N VAL A 371 17.63 28.98 -21.80
CA VAL A 371 16.58 29.64 -22.61
C VAL A 371 16.97 31.08 -22.96
N TYR A 372 17.57 31.80 -22.02
CA TYR A 372 18.12 33.13 -22.27
C TYR A 372 19.16 33.11 -23.38
N THR A 373 20.11 32.18 -23.33
CA THR A 373 21.18 32.05 -24.33
C THR A 373 20.61 31.74 -25.71
N TYR A 374 19.64 30.83 -25.77
CA TYR A 374 18.93 30.51 -27.01
C TYR A 374 18.21 31.73 -27.59
N ASN A 375 17.46 32.46 -26.77
CA ASN A 375 16.72 33.66 -27.18
C ASN A 375 17.66 34.80 -27.58
N PHE A 376 18.78 34.96 -26.87
CA PHE A 376 19.81 35.92 -27.18
C PHE A 376 20.39 35.70 -28.58
N ILE A 377 20.66 34.44 -28.96
CA ILE A 377 21.17 34.10 -30.29
C ILE A 377 20.10 34.30 -31.37
N ARG A 378 18.84 33.97 -31.07
CA ARG A 378 17.74 33.99 -32.05
C ARG A 378 17.15 35.39 -32.31
N PHE A 379 16.91 36.16 -31.25
CA PHE A 379 16.19 37.44 -31.29
C PHE A 379 17.04 38.64 -30.86
N GLY A 380 18.21 38.40 -30.27
CA GLY A 380 19.10 39.44 -29.76
C GLY A 380 18.85 39.79 -28.29
N ALA A 381 19.81 40.52 -27.71
CA ALA A 381 19.85 40.86 -26.28
C ALA A 381 18.72 41.80 -25.83
N THR A 382 18.30 42.70 -26.69
CA THR A 382 17.34 43.78 -26.38
C THR A 382 15.90 43.39 -26.66
N ALA A 383 15.65 42.19 -27.19
CA ALA A 383 14.30 41.72 -27.44
C ALA A 383 13.57 41.47 -26.10
N THR A 384 12.38 42.05 -25.95
CA THR A 384 11.51 41.92 -24.77
C THR A 384 11.33 40.47 -24.34
N VAL A 385 11.21 39.59 -25.33
CA VAL A 385 11.01 38.14 -25.19
C VAL A 385 12.20 37.46 -24.52
N THR A 386 13.42 37.91 -24.78
CA THR A 386 14.64 37.27 -24.27
C THR A 386 14.70 37.31 -22.75
N TYR A 387 14.48 38.49 -22.14
CA TYR A 387 14.52 38.62 -20.69
C TYR A 387 13.19 38.25 -20.02
N SER A 388 12.03 38.57 -20.61
CA SER A 388 10.72 38.23 -20.05
C SER A 388 10.52 36.72 -19.89
N VAL A 389 10.80 35.93 -20.94
CA VAL A 389 10.66 34.46 -20.90
C VAL A 389 11.63 33.85 -19.89
N SER A 390 12.88 34.32 -19.85
CA SER A 390 13.91 33.73 -18.99
C SER A 390 13.66 34.01 -17.51
N ILE A 391 13.28 35.25 -17.16
CA ILE A 391 12.91 35.64 -15.79
C ILE A 391 11.64 34.92 -15.35
N SER A 392 10.67 34.79 -16.27
CA SER A 392 9.45 34.05 -15.99
C SER A 392 9.72 32.58 -15.72
N LEU A 393 10.52 31.93 -16.58
CA LEU A 393 10.87 30.53 -16.40
C LEU A 393 11.62 30.30 -15.08
N PHE A 394 12.52 31.21 -14.70
CA PHE A 394 13.16 31.18 -13.39
C PHE A 394 12.13 31.22 -12.25
N ALA A 395 11.18 32.17 -12.30
CA ALA A 395 10.14 32.32 -11.29
C ALA A 395 9.21 31.09 -11.22
N VAL A 396 8.83 30.53 -12.38
CA VAL A 396 7.99 29.33 -12.47
C VAL A 396 8.69 28.11 -11.89
N VAL A 397 9.97 27.88 -12.21
CA VAL A 397 10.75 26.75 -11.65
C VAL A 397 10.90 26.89 -10.14
N MET A 398 11.20 28.10 -9.63
CA MET A 398 11.26 28.37 -8.20
C MET A 398 9.93 28.09 -7.50
N PHE A 399 8.83 28.60 -8.06
CA PHE A 399 7.49 28.38 -7.52
C PHE A 399 7.14 26.89 -7.51
N ALA A 400 7.30 26.20 -8.64
CA ALA A 400 6.94 24.81 -8.79
C ALA A 400 7.67 23.89 -7.81
N SER A 401 8.96 24.12 -7.58
CA SER A 401 9.77 23.32 -6.64
C SER A 401 9.36 23.56 -5.18
N ILE A 402 9.14 24.82 -4.79
CA ILE A 402 8.67 25.17 -3.45
C ILE A 402 7.26 24.60 -3.22
N PHE A 403 6.38 24.73 -4.21
CA PHE A 403 5.01 24.23 -4.14
C PHE A 403 4.98 22.70 -4.03
N GLY A 404 5.73 22.00 -4.89
CA GLY A 404 5.88 20.54 -4.83
C GLY A 404 6.45 20.05 -3.50
N THR A 405 7.20 20.89 -2.77
CA THR A 405 7.68 20.54 -1.43
C THR A 405 6.68 20.82 -0.32
N LEU A 406 6.04 21.99 -0.35
CA LEU A 406 5.18 22.42 0.74
C LEU A 406 3.85 21.67 0.78
N VAL A 407 3.29 21.30 -0.37
CA VAL A 407 1.98 20.65 -0.43
C VAL A 407 1.99 19.28 0.27
N PRO A 408 2.85 18.31 -0.08
CA PRO A 408 2.85 17.01 0.59
C PRO A 408 3.11 17.12 2.09
N MET A 409 4.05 17.98 2.50
CA MET A 409 4.34 18.21 3.93
C MET A 409 3.17 18.84 4.69
N THR A 410 2.29 19.56 3.99
CA THR A 410 1.09 20.15 4.61
C THR A 410 -0.01 19.11 4.73
N LEU A 411 -0.19 18.24 3.71
CA LEU A 411 -1.12 17.11 3.78
C LEU A 411 -0.78 16.16 4.93
N GLU A 412 0.50 15.81 5.06
CA GLU A 412 1.01 14.98 6.16
C GLU A 412 0.62 15.55 7.54
N LYS A 413 0.79 16.86 7.73
CA LYS A 413 0.41 17.54 8.98
C LYS A 413 -1.09 17.53 9.25
N LEU A 414 -1.90 17.43 8.20
CA LEU A 414 -3.35 17.29 8.28
C LEU A 414 -3.79 15.82 8.39
N LYS A 415 -2.86 14.86 8.43
CA LYS A 415 -3.12 13.42 8.38
C LYS A 415 -3.92 13.02 7.14
N ILE A 416 -3.61 13.67 6.01
CA ILE A 416 -4.11 13.31 4.69
C ILE A 416 -2.93 12.72 3.94
N ASP A 417 -3.16 11.61 3.24
CA ASP A 417 -2.15 10.92 2.45
C ASP A 417 -1.42 11.89 1.49
N PRO A 418 -0.09 12.07 1.65
CA PRO A 418 0.73 12.90 0.79
C PRO A 418 0.82 12.43 -0.67
N ALA A 419 0.58 11.14 -0.98
CA ALA A 419 0.67 10.58 -2.33
C ALA A 419 -0.31 11.25 -3.30
N ILE A 420 -1.49 11.67 -2.80
CA ILE A 420 -2.51 12.43 -3.55
C ILE A 420 -1.95 13.75 -4.11
N ALA A 421 -0.97 14.35 -3.42
CA ALA A 421 -0.31 15.57 -3.87
C ALA A 421 0.78 15.34 -4.91
N THR A 422 0.83 14.19 -5.58
CA THR A 422 1.79 13.94 -6.66
C THR A 422 1.10 13.91 -8.03
N GLY A 423 1.90 13.86 -9.10
CA GLY A 423 1.39 13.73 -10.46
C GLY A 423 0.43 14.85 -10.94
N PRO A 424 -0.83 14.53 -11.29
CA PRO A 424 -1.75 15.49 -11.92
C PRO A 424 -2.07 16.71 -11.07
N PHE A 425 -2.24 16.57 -9.76
CA PHE A 425 -2.61 17.68 -8.88
C PHE A 425 -1.58 18.82 -8.95
N ILE A 426 -0.30 18.46 -8.85
CA ILE A 426 0.82 19.40 -8.93
C ILE A 426 0.95 19.96 -10.34
N ALA A 427 0.81 19.12 -11.37
CA ALA A 427 0.90 19.56 -12.76
C ALA A 427 -0.16 20.61 -13.10
N ILE A 428 -1.43 20.37 -12.76
CA ILE A 428 -2.54 21.28 -13.03
C ILE A 428 -2.36 22.60 -12.29
N THR A 429 -1.97 22.54 -11.02
CA THR A 429 -1.76 23.76 -10.22
C THR A 429 -0.59 24.58 -10.73
N ASN A 430 0.51 23.92 -11.11
CA ASN A 430 1.67 24.57 -11.72
C ASN A 430 1.39 25.12 -13.11
N ASP A 431 0.54 24.48 -13.91
CA ASP A 431 0.11 25.03 -15.19
C ASP A 431 -0.64 26.35 -14.98
N ILE A 432 -1.62 26.37 -14.07
CA ILE A 432 -2.42 27.57 -13.79
C ILE A 432 -1.56 28.70 -13.22
N ILE A 433 -0.79 28.43 -12.16
CA ILE A 433 0.00 29.46 -11.47
C ILE A 433 1.22 29.83 -12.30
N GLY A 434 1.86 28.87 -12.95
CA GLY A 434 3.01 29.11 -13.82
C GLY A 434 2.66 30.01 -15.00
N MET A 435 1.47 29.85 -15.57
CA MET A 435 0.98 30.72 -16.64
C MET A 435 0.60 32.11 -16.14
N MET A 436 -0.01 32.21 -14.95
CA MET A 436 -0.21 33.52 -14.31
C MET A 436 1.12 34.25 -14.06
N LEU A 437 2.14 33.56 -13.57
CA LEU A 437 3.48 34.12 -13.35
C LEU A 437 4.10 34.55 -14.68
N TYR A 438 4.05 33.69 -15.71
CA TYR A 438 4.60 34.00 -17.02
C TYR A 438 3.95 35.24 -17.64
N MET A 439 2.62 35.27 -17.69
CA MET A 439 1.91 36.39 -18.29
C MET A 439 2.06 37.67 -17.46
N GLY A 440 2.02 37.57 -16.13
CA GLY A 440 2.20 38.71 -15.23
C GLY A 440 3.58 39.35 -15.34
N ILE A 441 4.64 38.53 -15.35
CA ILE A 441 6.03 39.00 -15.52
C ILE A 441 6.23 39.58 -16.91
N THR A 442 5.66 38.93 -17.92
CA THR A 442 5.73 39.38 -19.30
C THR A 442 5.11 40.77 -19.47
N VAL A 443 3.90 40.99 -18.93
CA VAL A 443 3.24 42.32 -18.96
C VAL A 443 4.03 43.37 -18.21
N LEU A 444 4.66 43.02 -17.09
CA LEU A 444 5.44 43.99 -16.31
C LEU A 444 6.74 44.42 -17.01
N LEU A 445 7.27 43.54 -17.86
CA LEU A 445 8.55 43.69 -18.54
C LEU A 445 8.42 44.09 -20.02
N SER A 446 7.21 44.09 -20.58
CA SER A 446 6.89 44.61 -21.92
C SER A 446 6.36 46.04 -21.85
#